data_AF-A0A958C701-F1
#
_entry.id   AF-A0A958C701-F1
#
_cell.length_a   1.000
_cell.length_b   1.000
_cell.length_c   1.000
_cell.angle_alpha   90.00
_cell.angle_beta   90.00
_cell.angle_gamma   90.00
#
_symmetry.space_group_name_H-M   'P 1'
#
loop_
_entity.id
_entity.type
_entity.pdbx_description
1 polymer ?
#
loop_
_entity_poly.entity_id
_entity_poly.type
_entity_poly.pdbx_seq_one_letter_code
_entity_poly.pdbx_strand_id
1 'polypeptide(L)'
;QFPPGTHDLFVPAGTLLGYQGNWSGTAGNPTGIHLHFSVVKSTPSGGYENETDIDNTYDPAPFLGVTRNAAGVLICEGGSDQ
;
A
#
# COMPACT_ATOMS: atom_id res chain seq x y z
N GLN A 1 -2.63 15.74 -11.28
CA GLN A 1 -2.66 14.40 -11.92
C GLN A 1 -1.24 13.86 -11.90
N PHE A 2 -1.05 12.57 -11.64
CA PHE A 2 0.26 11.91 -11.56
C PHE A 2 0.42 10.98 -12.77
N PRO A 3 1.06 11.43 -13.87
CA PRO A 3 1.26 10.57 -15.03
C PRO A 3 2.22 9.41 -14.72
N PRO A 4 2.17 8.31 -15.50
CA PRO A 4 3.15 7.22 -15.38
C PRO A 4 4.59 7.74 -15.45
N GLY A 5 5.46 7.24 -14.56
CA GLY A 5 6.85 7.69 -14.44
C GLY A 5 7.08 8.85 -13.48
N THR A 6 6.04 9.37 -12.83
CA THR A 6 6.20 10.35 -11.74
C THR A 6 6.91 9.71 -10.55
N HIS A 7 8.00 10.33 -10.10
CA HIS A 7 8.78 9.94 -8.92
C HIS A 7 9.22 11.20 -8.16
N ASP A 8 9.54 11.05 -6.87
CA ASP A 8 10.11 12.10 -5.99
C ASP A 8 9.35 13.44 -5.96
N LEU A 9 8.04 13.41 -6.19
CA LEU A 9 7.17 14.57 -6.10
C LEU A 9 6.51 14.63 -4.72
N PHE A 10 6.60 15.77 -4.04
CA PHE A 10 5.91 15.98 -2.76
C PHE A 10 4.39 15.91 -2.93
N VAL A 11 3.75 15.11 -2.08
CA VAL A 11 2.29 14.94 -2.04
C VAL A 11 1.76 15.13 -0.61
N PRO A 12 0.91 16.13 -0.35
CA PRO A 12 0.25 16.27 0.95
C PRO A 12 -0.66 15.07 1.26
N ALA A 13 -0.82 14.74 2.54
CA ALA A 13 -1.79 13.75 2.97
C ALA A 13 -3.22 14.12 2.51
N GLY A 14 -4.00 13.13 2.08
CA GLY A 14 -5.34 13.33 1.52
C GLY A 14 -5.38 13.73 0.04
N THR A 15 -4.22 13.88 -0.62
CA THR A 15 -4.16 14.15 -2.07
C THR A 15 -4.62 12.93 -2.86
N LEU A 16 -5.56 13.12 -3.80
CA LEU A 16 -5.99 12.07 -4.72
C LEU A 16 -4.87 11.70 -5.70
N LEU A 17 -4.32 10.49 -5.58
CA LEU A 17 -3.24 10.00 -6.45
C LEU A 17 -3.77 9.29 -7.71
N GLY A 18 -4.94 8.66 -7.64
CA GLY A 18 -5.52 7.89 -8.73
C GLY A 18 -6.77 7.13 -8.28
N TYR A 19 -7.16 6.12 -9.05
CA TYR A 19 -8.31 5.27 -8.78
C TYR A 19 -7.89 3.80 -8.80
N GLN A 20 -8.57 2.98 -8.00
CA GLN A 20 -8.39 1.53 -8.00
C GLN A 20 -8.67 0.91 -9.38
N GLY A 21 -8.01 -0.19 -9.69
CA GLY A 21 -8.12 -0.88 -10.98
C GLY A 21 -7.91 -2.38 -10.85
N ASN A 22 -7.81 -3.05 -12.00
CA ASN A 22 -7.67 -4.50 -12.10
C ASN A 22 -6.28 -4.94 -12.63
N TRP A 23 -5.27 -4.08 -12.52
CA TRP A 23 -3.92 -4.37 -12.96
C TRP A 23 -3.29 -5.48 -12.10
N SER A 24 -2.65 -6.45 -12.75
CA SER A 24 -2.08 -7.64 -12.10
C SER A 24 -0.55 -7.67 -12.08
N GLY A 25 0.11 -6.63 -12.60
CA GLY A 25 1.53 -6.69 -12.97
C GLY A 25 1.78 -7.28 -14.36
N THR A 26 0.82 -7.98 -14.96
CA THR A 26 0.95 -8.59 -16.30
C THR A 26 -0.17 -8.12 -17.24
N ALA A 27 0.20 -7.45 -18.33
CA ALA A 27 -0.75 -7.02 -19.34
C ALA A 27 -1.55 -8.20 -19.92
N GLY A 28 -2.87 -8.04 -20.03
CA GLY A 28 -3.77 -9.07 -20.57
C GLY A 28 -4.29 -10.10 -19.57
N ASN A 29 -3.83 -10.09 -18.31
CA ASN A 29 -4.25 -11.03 -17.26
C ASN A 29 -4.79 -10.29 -16.03
N PRO A 30 -5.99 -9.70 -16.06
CA PRO A 30 -6.48 -8.83 -14.98
C PRO A 30 -6.80 -9.59 -13.69
N THR A 31 -6.79 -8.90 -12.54
CA THR A 31 -7.27 -9.41 -11.25
C THR A 31 -8.62 -8.75 -10.86
N GLY A 32 -9.17 -9.06 -9.68
CA GLY A 32 -10.27 -8.26 -9.12
C GLY A 32 -9.87 -6.80 -8.90
N ILE A 33 -10.86 -5.90 -8.81
CA ILE A 33 -10.57 -4.49 -8.54
C ILE A 33 -10.06 -4.34 -7.11
N HIS A 34 -8.83 -3.85 -6.96
CA HIS A 34 -8.21 -3.63 -5.66
C HIS A 34 -7.14 -2.53 -5.75
N LEU A 35 -6.68 -2.10 -4.57
CA LEU A 35 -5.49 -1.28 -4.41
C LEU A 35 -4.42 -2.14 -3.76
N HIS A 36 -3.28 -2.32 -4.43
CA HIS A 36 -2.08 -2.86 -3.81
C HIS A 36 -1.32 -1.71 -3.13
N PHE A 37 -1.01 -1.88 -1.85
CA PHE A 37 -0.35 -0.87 -1.01
C PHE A 37 0.70 -1.54 -0.14
N SER A 38 1.92 -1.02 -0.17
CA SER A 38 3.06 -1.52 0.61
C SER A 38 3.80 -0.35 1.25
N VAL A 39 4.29 -0.56 2.48
CA VAL A 39 5.22 0.36 3.15
C VAL A 39 6.59 -0.31 3.14
N VAL A 40 7.52 0.26 2.37
CA VAL A 40 8.80 -0.37 2.03
C VAL A 40 9.95 0.39 2.68
N LYS A 41 10.99 -0.34 3.12
CA LYS A 41 12.23 0.24 3.64
C LYS A 41 12.88 1.16 2.61
N SER A 42 13.43 2.27 3.07
CA SER A 42 14.24 3.17 2.24
C SER A 42 15.66 2.62 2.09
N THR A 43 16.28 2.85 0.93
CA THR A 43 17.72 2.56 0.77
C THR A 43 18.58 3.70 1.37
N PRO A 44 19.83 3.45 1.79
CA PRO A 44 20.73 4.50 2.29
C PRO A 44 21.02 5.62 1.29
N SER A 45 20.92 5.34 -0.01
CA SER A 45 21.18 6.30 -1.10
C SER A 45 19.94 7.06 -1.58
N GLY A 46 18.78 6.85 -0.95
CA GLY A 46 17.48 7.35 -1.41
C GLY A 46 16.68 6.30 -2.19
N GLY A 47 15.37 6.52 -2.35
CA GLY A 47 14.46 5.52 -2.92
C GLY A 47 14.04 4.43 -1.93
N TYR A 48 13.53 3.31 -2.43
CA TYR A 48 12.98 2.20 -1.65
C TYR A 48 13.55 0.85 -2.12
N GLU A 49 13.62 -0.10 -1.19
CA GLU A 49 14.08 -1.48 -1.42
C GLU A 49 13.10 -2.26 -2.32
N ASN A 50 13.48 -3.46 -2.76
CA ASN A 50 12.60 -4.30 -3.56
C ASN A 50 11.40 -4.80 -2.73
N GLU A 51 10.17 -4.42 -3.13
CA GLU A 51 8.94 -4.77 -2.41
C GLU A 51 8.61 -6.27 -2.48
N THR A 52 9.06 -6.97 -3.54
CA THR A 52 8.75 -8.40 -3.70
C THR A 52 9.45 -9.29 -2.67
N ASP A 53 10.43 -8.73 -1.94
CA ASP A 53 11.08 -9.36 -0.81
C ASP A 53 10.36 -8.93 0.48
N ILE A 54 9.69 -9.89 1.12
CA ILE A 54 8.83 -9.62 2.28
C ILE A 54 9.59 -8.98 3.45
N ASP A 55 10.88 -9.29 3.58
CA ASP A 55 11.73 -8.75 4.64
C ASP A 55 12.00 -7.25 4.46
N ASN A 56 11.74 -6.69 3.27
CA ASN A 56 11.86 -5.26 2.99
C ASN A 56 10.57 -4.47 3.27
N THR A 57 9.48 -5.14 3.63
CA THR A 57 8.18 -4.51 3.85
C THR A 57 7.82 -4.49 5.33
N TYR A 58 7.14 -3.42 5.76
CA TYR A 58 6.55 -3.33 7.09
C TYR A 58 5.10 -3.81 7.06
N ASP A 59 4.57 -4.27 8.21
CA ASP A 59 3.14 -4.54 8.35
C ASP A 59 2.34 -3.26 8.07
N PRO A 60 1.44 -3.23 7.07
CA PRO A 60 0.68 -2.04 6.73
C PRO A 60 -0.46 -1.74 7.72
N ALA A 61 -0.84 -2.69 8.57
CA ALA A 61 -2.00 -2.58 9.47
C ALA A 61 -1.99 -1.28 10.33
N PRO A 62 -0.88 -0.92 11.00
CA PRO A 62 -0.82 0.31 11.79
C PRO A 62 -0.96 1.60 10.98
N PHE A 63 -0.67 1.56 9.67
CA PHE A 63 -0.80 2.73 8.78
C PHE A 63 -2.22 2.89 8.22
N LEU A 64 -3.05 1.85 8.34
CA LEU A 64 -4.44 1.83 7.87
C LEU A 64 -5.45 1.91 9.03
N GLY A 65 -4.99 2.07 10.27
CA GLY A 65 -5.87 2.08 11.45
C GLY A 65 -6.57 0.74 11.69
N VAL A 66 -5.91 -0.35 11.35
CA VAL A 66 -6.39 -1.72 11.61
C VAL A 66 -5.38 -2.47 12.47
N THR A 67 -5.87 -3.39 13.28
CA THR A 67 -5.05 -4.26 14.14
C THR A 67 -5.44 -5.73 13.93
N ARG A 68 -4.61 -6.66 14.40
CA ARG A 68 -4.84 -8.09 14.22
C ARG A 68 -5.40 -8.70 15.51
N ASN A 69 -6.52 -9.40 15.43
CA ASN A 69 -7.10 -10.11 16.57
C ASN A 69 -6.36 -11.44 16.86
N ALA A 70 -6.74 -12.13 17.93
CA ALA A 70 -6.11 -13.39 18.34
C ALA A 70 -6.21 -14.52 17.30
N ALA A 71 -7.19 -14.47 16.39
CA ALA A 71 -7.36 -15.42 15.28
C ALA A 71 -6.57 -15.01 14.02
N GLY A 72 -5.81 -13.91 14.08
CA GLY A 72 -5.03 -13.42 12.95
C GLY A 72 -5.82 -12.58 11.94
N VAL A 73 -7.06 -12.18 12.25
CA VAL A 73 -7.91 -11.39 11.35
C VAL A 73 -7.72 -9.90 11.62
N LEU A 74 -7.63 -9.09 10.56
CA LEU A 74 -7.57 -7.64 10.68
C LEU A 74 -8.94 -7.07 11.08
N ILE A 75 -8.94 -6.19 12.08
CA ILE A 75 -10.11 -5.48 12.63
C ILE A 75 -9.80 -3.98 12.73
N CYS A 76 -10.81 -3.13 12.71
CA CYS A 76 -10.61 -1.69 12.90
C CYS A 76 -10.05 -1.40 14.30
N GLU A 77 -9.00 -0.58 14.37
CA GLU A 77 -8.44 -0.13 15.63
C GLU A 77 -9.42 0.82 16.32
N GLY A 78 -9.86 0.48 17.54
CA GLY A 78 -10.85 1.27 18.29
C GLY A 78 -12.32 1.03 17.91
N GLY A 79 -12.63 0.05 17.07
CA GLY A 79 -14.00 -0.28 16.70
C GLY A 79 -14.76 -1.01 17.82
N SER A 80 -15.48 -0.27 18.67
CA SER A 80 -16.80 -0.72 19.10
C SER A 80 -17.72 -0.60 17.88
N ASP A 81 -18.46 -1.65 17.56
CA ASP A 81 -19.45 -1.70 16.46
C ASP A 81 -20.19 -0.35 16.32
N GLN A 82 -20.03 0.30 15.17
CA GLN A 82 -20.96 1.33 14.68
C GLN A 82 -21.89 0.66 13.67
#